data_AF-A0A7T1I9V4-F1
#
_entry.id   AF-A0A7T1I9V4-F1
#
_cell.length_a   1.000
_cell.length_b   1.000
_cell.length_c   1.000
_cell.angle_alpha   90.00
_cell.angle_beta   90.00
_cell.angle_gamma   90.00
#
_symmetry.space_group_name_H-M   'P 1'
#
loop_
_entity.id
_entity.type
_entity.pdbx_description
1 polymer ?
#
loop_
_entity_poly.entity_id
_entity_poly.type
_entity_poly.pdbx_seq_one_letter_code
_entity_poly.pdbx_strand_id
1 'polypeptide(L)'
;MASLAAQSKFCRPEEDPFLLLERASRSIEQLLRRDLPLRRTWSEQPYGEEEITRLEEEVLPAIRQCLARVDELDERLQAQQELLVLRCELEAGRSALSDLRPALA
;
A
#
# COMPACT_ATOMS: atom_id res chain seq x y z
N MET A 1 27.31 16.54 -5.04
CA MET A 1 26.25 16.87 -4.07
C MET A 1 25.90 15.59 -3.35
N ALA A 2 26.22 15.49 -2.06
CA ALA A 2 26.04 14.28 -1.27
C ALA A 2 24.54 14.07 -0.99
N SER A 3 23.99 12.97 -1.51
CA SER A 3 22.65 12.51 -1.13
C SER A 3 22.73 12.02 0.32
N LEU A 4 22.06 12.72 1.23
CA LEU A 4 21.85 12.28 2.60
C LEU A 4 20.90 11.08 2.55
N ALA A 5 21.48 9.87 2.52
CA ALA A 5 20.73 8.64 2.64
C ALA A 5 20.02 8.64 4.00
N ALA A 6 18.68 8.67 3.98
CA ALA A 6 17.87 8.53 5.18
C ALA A 6 18.15 7.14 5.78
N GLN A 7 18.87 7.11 6.90
CA GLN A 7 19.14 5.88 7.66
C GLN A 7 17.88 5.45 8.41
N SER A 8 16.87 4.97 7.69
CA SER A 8 15.76 4.24 8.27
C SER A 8 16.26 2.87 8.75
N LYS A 9 15.97 2.50 10.00
CA LYS A 9 16.35 1.20 10.58
C LYS A 9 15.62 0.00 9.93
N PHE A 10 14.66 0.25 9.04
CA PHE A 10 13.78 -0.77 8.47
C PHE A 10 13.94 -0.98 6.96
N CYS A 11 14.77 -0.19 6.27
CA CYS A 11 14.95 -0.31 4.84
C CYS A 11 16.44 -0.20 4.52
N ARG A 12 17.03 -1.26 3.96
CA ARG A 12 18.25 -1.09 3.16
C ARG A 12 17.93 -0.15 1.98
N PRO A 13 18.90 0.54 1.36
CA PRO A 13 18.61 1.38 0.19
C PRO A 13 17.88 0.62 -0.93
N GLU A 14 18.07 -0.69 -1.02
CA GLU A 14 17.38 -1.58 -1.95
C GLU A 14 15.90 -1.85 -1.60
N GLU A 15 15.47 -1.49 -0.39
CA GLU A 15 14.14 -1.73 0.18
C GLU A 15 13.35 -0.42 0.39
N ASP A 16 13.87 0.72 -0.08
CA ASP A 16 13.14 1.98 -0.08
C ASP A 16 11.94 1.87 -1.05
N PRO A 17 10.69 2.06 -0.58
CA PRO A 17 9.51 1.93 -1.41
C PRO A 17 9.50 2.91 -2.60
N PHE A 18 10.08 4.10 -2.47
CA PHE A 18 10.15 5.07 -3.55
C PHE A 18 11.18 4.69 -4.60
N LEU A 19 12.35 4.17 -4.20
CA LEU A 19 13.37 3.68 -5.11
C LEU A 19 12.91 2.40 -5.84
N LEU A 20 12.14 1.54 -5.17
CA LEU A 20 11.52 0.37 -5.79
C LEU A 20 10.49 0.78 -6.85
N LEU A 21 9.66 1.79 -6.58
CA LEU A 21 8.70 2.32 -7.55
C LEU A 21 9.39 2.96 -8.76
N GLU A 22 10.44 3.75 -8.55
CA GLU A 22 11.22 4.36 -9.64
C GLU A 22 11.91 3.30 -10.50
N ARG A 23 12.46 2.26 -9.88
CA ARG A 23 13.07 1.13 -10.59
C ARG A 23 12.04 0.33 -11.37
N ALA A 24 10.88 0.05 -10.78
CA ALA A 24 9.78 -0.64 -11.44
C ALA A 24 9.26 0.14 -12.64
N SER A 25 9.07 1.46 -12.52
CA SER A 25 8.62 2.30 -13.63
C SER A 25 9.62 2.29 -14.78
N ARG A 26 10.92 2.41 -14.49
CA ARG A 26 12.00 2.36 -15.50
C ARG A 26 12.06 1.00 -16.19
N SER A 27 11.88 -0.09 -15.44
CA SER A 27 11.80 -1.45 -16.01
C SER A 27 10.57 -1.63 -16.90
N ILE A 28 9.42 -1.09 -16.51
CA ILE A 28 8.19 -1.11 -17.33
C ILE A 28 8.39 -0.30 -18.61
N GLU A 29 8.94 0.91 -18.53
CA GLU A 29 9.25 1.71 -19.71
C GLU A 29 10.20 1.00 -20.69
N GLN A 30 11.23 0.32 -20.17
CA GLN A 30 12.15 -0.48 -21.00
C GLN A 30 11.44 -1.66 -21.66
N LEU A 31 10.50 -2.29 -20.96
CA LEU A 31 9.68 -3.38 -21.48
C LEU A 31 8.75 -2.89 -22.60
N LEU A 32 8.12 -1.73 -22.41
CA LEU A 32 7.20 -1.10 -23.35
C LEU A 32 7.90 -0.51 -24.58
N ARG A 33 9.18 -0.13 -24.48
CA ARG A 33 10.02 0.35 -25.59
C ARG A 33 10.42 -0.76 -26.58
N ARG A 34 10.14 -2.04 -26.26
CA ARG A 34 10.40 -3.15 -27.18
C ARG A 34 9.23 -3.22 -28.17
N ASP A 35 9.51 -3.21 -29.46
CA ASP A 35 8.55 -3.53 -30.54
C ASP A 35 8.17 -5.03 -30.56
N LEU A 36 8.14 -5.67 -29.40
CA LEU A 36 7.74 -7.05 -29.22
C LEU A 36 6.45 -7.04 -28.40
N PRO A 37 5.43 -7.82 -28.81
CA PRO A 37 4.25 -7.97 -27.97
C PRO A 37 4.68 -8.45 -26.59
N LEU A 38 4.18 -7.78 -25.56
CA LEU A 38 4.35 -8.24 -24.19
C LEU A 38 3.87 -9.68 -24.12
N ARG A 39 4.78 -10.62 -23.80
CA ARG A 39 4.36 -11.99 -23.51
C ARG A 39 3.35 -11.91 -22.39
N ARG A 40 2.14 -12.42 -22.63
CA ARG A 40 1.18 -12.61 -21.55
C ARG A 40 1.87 -13.48 -20.51
N THR A 41 1.90 -13.02 -19.27
CA THR A 41 2.37 -13.81 -18.12
C THR A 41 1.43 -14.96 -17.78
N TRP A 42 0.30 -15.04 -18.49
CA TRP A 42 -0.70 -16.09 -18.41
C TRP A 42 -0.44 -17.09 -19.52
N SER A 43 -0.60 -18.38 -19.20
CA SER A 43 -0.39 -19.48 -20.14
C SER A 43 -1.05 -19.19 -21.49
N GLU A 44 -0.29 -19.36 -22.58
CA GLU A 44 -0.83 -19.29 -23.94
C GLU A 44 -1.70 -20.52 -24.27
N GLN A 45 -1.61 -21.58 -23.45
CA GLN A 45 -2.39 -22.79 -23.56
C GLN A 45 -3.63 -22.71 -22.66
N PRO A 46 -4.80 -23.20 -23.12
CA PRO A 46 -5.97 -23.26 -22.27
C PRO A 46 -5.69 -24.15 -21.07
N TYR A 47 -6.19 -23.75 -19.90
CA TYR A 47 -6.14 -24.58 -18.70
C TYR A 47 -6.88 -25.90 -18.94
N GLY A 48 -6.24 -27.00 -18.55
CA GLY A 48 -6.86 -28.31 -18.44
C GLY A 48 -7.79 -28.42 -17.24
N GLU A 49 -8.55 -29.51 -17.19
CA GLU A 49 -9.55 -29.75 -16.14
C GLU A 49 -8.93 -29.74 -14.74
N GLU A 50 -7.80 -30.42 -14.54
CA GLU A 50 -7.10 -30.46 -13.24
C GLU A 50 -6.64 -29.07 -12.78
N GLU A 51 -6.19 -28.23 -13.71
CA GLU A 51 -5.74 -26.87 -13.42
C GLU A 51 -6.92 -25.96 -13.06
N ILE A 52 -8.05 -26.14 -13.76
CA ILE A 52 -9.30 -25.45 -13.44
C ILE A 52 -9.81 -25.87 -12.07
N THR A 53 -9.87 -27.17 -11.78
CA THR A 53 -10.30 -27.69 -10.47
C THR A 53 -9.41 -27.13 -9.36
N ARG A 54 -8.09 -27.14 -9.54
CA ARG A 54 -7.17 -26.55 -8.55
C ARG A 54 -7.40 -25.05 -8.36
N LEU A 55 -7.64 -24.32 -9.45
CA LEU A 55 -7.96 -22.90 -9.37
C LEU A 55 -9.24 -22.67 -8.55
N GLU A 56 -10.29 -23.44 -8.82
CA GLU A 56 -11.61 -23.31 -8.19
C GLU A 56 -11.64 -23.74 -6.72
N GLU A 57 -10.97 -24.84 -6.40
CA GLU A 57 -11.04 -25.49 -5.09
C GLU A 57 -9.95 -25.03 -4.12
N GLU A 58 -8.79 -24.57 -4.60
CA GLU A 58 -7.67 -24.17 -3.75
C GLU A 58 -7.38 -22.68 -3.87
N VAL A 59 -7.09 -22.21 -5.09
CA VAL A 59 -6.50 -20.88 -5.30
C VAL A 59 -7.51 -19.77 -5.06
N LEU A 60 -8.68 -19.83 -5.70
CA LEU A 60 -9.72 -18.82 -5.54
C LEU A 60 -10.24 -18.72 -4.10
N PRO A 61 -10.47 -19.82 -3.36
CA PRO A 61 -10.79 -19.76 -1.93
C PRO A 61 -9.69 -19.08 -1.11
N ALA A 62 -8.42 -19.43 -1.33
CA ALA A 62 -7.31 -18.80 -0.61
C ALA A 62 -7.23 -17.29 -0.90
N ILE A 63 -7.42 -16.87 -2.16
CA ILE A 63 -7.46 -15.46 -2.54
C ILE A 63 -8.62 -14.74 -1.83
N ARG A 64 -9.82 -15.34 -1.80
CA ARG A 64 -10.98 -14.76 -1.11
C ARG A 64 -10.70 -14.54 0.39
N GLN A 65 -10.09 -15.52 1.06
CA GLN A 65 -9.71 -15.39 2.46
C GLN A 65 -8.69 -14.28 2.67
N CYS A 66 -7.70 -14.19 1.78
CA CYS A 66 -6.68 -13.15 1.83
C CYS A 66 -7.30 -11.76 1.68
N LEU A 67 -8.19 -11.57 0.71
CA LEU A 67 -8.89 -10.30 0.48
C LEU A 67 -9.78 -9.91 1.66
N ALA A 68 -10.56 -10.85 2.20
CA ALA A 68 -11.38 -10.59 3.39
C ALA A 68 -10.52 -10.14 4.60
N ARG A 69 -9.31 -10.68 4.72
CA ARG A 69 -8.37 -10.25 5.77
C ARG A 69 -7.80 -8.85 5.50
N VAL A 70 -7.57 -8.48 4.25
CA VAL A 70 -7.15 -7.12 3.89
C VAL A 70 -8.26 -6.14 4.25
N ASP A 71 -9.50 -6.43 3.89
CA ASP A 71 -10.66 -5.57 4.19
C ASP A 71 -10.80 -5.34 5.71
N GLU A 72 -10.68 -6.39 6.53
CA GLU A 72 -10.71 -6.26 7.99
C GLU A 72 -9.59 -5.34 8.52
N LEU A 73 -8.38 -5.47 7.95
CA LEU A 73 -7.24 -4.63 8.36
C LEU A 73 -7.45 -3.17 7.98
N ASP A 74 -7.98 -2.91 6.78
CA ASP A 74 -8.27 -1.57 6.31
C ASP A 74 -9.36 -0.90 7.16
N GLU A 75 -10.45 -1.61 7.48
CA GLU A 75 -11.49 -1.10 8.38
C GLU A 75 -10.93 -0.75 9.77
N ARG A 76 -10.10 -1.63 10.33
CA ARG A 76 -9.47 -1.40 11.63
C ARG A 76 -8.51 -0.21 11.60
N LEU A 77 -7.72 -0.08 10.53
CA LEU A 77 -6.79 1.03 10.37
C LEU A 77 -7.54 2.36 10.22
N GLN A 78 -8.63 2.35 9.45
CA GLN A 78 -9.49 3.52 9.26
C GLN A 78 -10.12 3.98 10.59
N ALA A 79 -10.67 3.06 11.38
CA ALA A 79 -11.23 3.39 12.69
C ALA A 79 -10.15 3.98 13.63
N GLN A 80 -8.92 3.46 13.61
CA GLN A 80 -7.82 4.02 14.38
C GLN A 80 -7.45 5.44 13.91
N GLN A 81 -7.46 5.69 12.60
CA GLN A 81 -7.19 7.01 12.04
C GLN A 81 -8.25 8.03 12.46
N GLU A 82 -9.53 7.68 12.42
CA GLU A 82 -10.63 8.54 12.85
C GLU A 82 -10.49 8.95 14.32
N LEU A 83 -10.14 8.01 15.21
CA LEU A 83 -9.88 8.33 16.62
C LEU A 83 -8.72 9.29 16.82
N LEU A 84 -7.65 9.15 16.03
CA LEU A 84 -6.50 10.05 16.09
C LEU A 84 -6.88 11.47 15.63
N VAL A 85 -7.66 11.59 14.55
CA VAL A 85 -8.16 12.88 14.06
C VAL A 85 -9.00 13.56 15.13
N LEU A 86 -9.97 12.85 15.71
CA LEU A 86 -10.80 13.38 16.80
C LEU A 86 -9.98 13.85 18.00
N ARG A 87 -8.94 13.09 18.39
CA ARG A 87 -8.06 13.49 19.49
C ARG A 87 -7.33 14.79 19.18
N CYS A 88 -6.75 14.89 17.98
CA CYS A 88 -6.04 16.10 17.53
C CYS A 88 -6.98 17.31 17.49
N GLU A 89 -8.21 17.15 16.99
CA GLU A 89 -9.21 18.22 16.95
C GLU A 89 -9.60 18.70 18.36
N LEU A 90 -9.82 17.78 19.30
CA LEU A 90 -10.10 18.11 20.70
C LEU A 90 -8.94 18.82 21.38
N GLU A 91 -7.70 18.37 21.14
CA GLU A 91 -6.50 19.03 21.65
C GLU A 91 -6.33 20.44 21.09
N ALA A 92 -6.54 20.62 19.78
CA ALA A 92 -6.53 21.93 19.14
C ALA A 92 -7.62 22.86 19.69
N GLY A 93 -8.84 22.36 19.87
CA GLY A 93 -9.94 23.11 20.48
C GLY A 93 -9.68 23.51 21.94
N ARG A 94 -9.09 22.61 22.72
CA ARG A 94 -8.65 22.91 24.10
C ARG A 94 -7.58 23.98 24.14
N SER A 95 -6.59 23.93 23.24
CA SER A 95 -5.54 24.95 23.13
C SER A 95 -6.12 26.32 22.77
N ALA A 96 -7.02 26.36 21.77
CA ALA A 96 -7.66 27.60 21.35
C ALA A 96 -8.49 28.23 22.49
N LEU A 97 -9.22 27.41 23.26
CA LEU A 97 -9.96 27.89 24.43
C LEU A 97 -9.04 28.37 25.57
N SER A 98 -7.88 27.73 25.78
CA SER A 98 -6.91 28.22 26.75
C SER A 98 -6.27 29.55 26.34
N ASP A 99 -6.05 29.77 25.03
CA ASP A 99 -5.45 31.00 24.49
C ASP A 99 -6.42 32.19 24.51
N LEU A 100 -7.74 31.93 24.46
CA LEU A 100 -8.79 32.96 24.58
C LEU A 100 -9.07 33.38 26.03
N ARG A 101 -8.76 32.52 27.00
CA ARG A 101 -8.97 32.77 28.44
C ARG A 101 -8.25 34.02 29.00
N PRO A 102 -7.01 34.37 28.60
CA PRO A 102 -6.37 35.62 29.02
C PRO A 102 -6.91 36.89 28.35
N ALA A 103 -7.75 36.80 27.31
CA ALA A 103 -8.33 37.98 26.64
C ALA A 103 -9.66 38.47 27.26
N LEU A 104 -10.21 37.72 28.22
CA LEU A 104 -11.50 37.98 28.89
C LEU A 104 -11.34 38.31 30.39
N ALA A 105 -10.11 38.43 30.90
CA ALA A 105 -9.79 38.82 32.27
C ALA A 105 -9.16 40.22 32.29
#